data_AF-A0AAV8SC77-F1
#
_entry.id   AF-A0AAV8SC77-F1
#
_cell.length_a   1.000
_cell.length_b   1.000
_cell.length_c   1.000
_cell.angle_alpha   90.00
_cell.angle_beta   90.00
_cell.angle_gamma   90.00
#
_symmetry.space_group_name_H-M   'P 1'
#
loop_
_entity.id
_entity.type
_entity.pdbx_description
1 polymer ?
#
loop_
_entity_poly.entity_id
_entity_poly.type
_entity_poly.pdbx_seq_one_letter_code
_entity_poly.pdbx_strand_id
1 'polypeptide(L)'
;MGNYRMCLCFIRKFKVMEAGPPPDVREAFKDYTTGGSHMTTEQLRRFLVEVQGDSGAEAEKIVDQILHKRHHVTRFARSGLTLDDFFFYLFSADHNPVINNQVHQDMTKPLSHYFIYTGHNSYLTGNQLNSDCSDTPIMKALKRGVRVIELDLWPNSDGVHVKHGRTLTTPVELRTCLRTIDEYAFLSSPYPVIITLEDHLTPELQAKVAQMITEIFGKKLYRPECECLEDLPSPDDLKYRIIISSKPPKEYKKLKAAKSKRSKSEKDSDDDSWGKEPLDITNDQYIDDLSSSDTHEESDEGQQESEYNRLITIHAGNAKGGLKEALKVEANKVRRLSLSELALEKATEHHGTDVIKFTQKNILRVYPKGMRFDSSNYKPLLGWMHGAQMVAFNMQGYGRSLWLMHGMFRANGGCGYVKKPDFLMDGETFNPKNDFPVKKTLNVKVYMGDGWDMDFKRTQFDLCSPPDFYTKVTIAGVPGDAKKMKTRVIEDNWTPVWGEEFTFPLRVPELALLRIEVHEHDITDSDDFGGQTCLPVSELRPGIRAVPLFNRKGEQYNSVRLLMRFQFV
;
A
#
# COMPACT_ATOMS: atom_id res chain seq x y z
N MET A 1 -22.92 34.24 -0.96
CA MET A 1 -23.99 33.53 -1.72
C MET A 1 -23.37 32.92 -2.96
N GLY A 2 -23.69 31.66 -3.24
CA GLY A 2 -23.35 30.99 -4.49
C GLY A 2 -24.52 31.14 -5.46
N ASN A 3 -24.25 31.59 -6.68
CA ASN A 3 -25.26 31.73 -7.73
C ASN A 3 -25.09 30.58 -8.72
N TYR A 4 -26.15 29.81 -8.97
CA TYR A 4 -26.19 28.73 -9.95
C TYR A 4 -27.20 29.06 -11.03
N ARG A 5 -26.86 28.82 -12.31
CA ARG A 5 -27.74 29.11 -13.43
C ARG A 5 -28.59 27.90 -13.75
N MET A 6 -29.91 28.09 -13.70
CA MET A 6 -30.94 27.13 -14.12
C MET A 6 -31.50 27.57 -15.47
N CYS A 7 -31.10 26.89 -16.54
CA CYS A 7 -31.42 27.29 -17.92
C CYS A 7 -31.02 28.75 -18.22
N LEU A 8 -31.25 29.24 -19.45
CA LEU A 8 -30.68 30.51 -19.95
C LEU A 8 -31.04 31.78 -19.13
N CYS A 9 -32.02 31.73 -18.21
CA CYS A 9 -32.60 32.93 -17.60
C CYS A 9 -32.76 32.90 -16.06
N PHE A 10 -32.66 31.74 -15.37
CA PHE A 10 -32.93 31.68 -13.93
C PHE A 10 -31.65 31.52 -13.11
N ILE A 11 -31.53 32.26 -12.01
CA ILE A 11 -30.41 32.17 -11.07
C ILE A 11 -30.94 31.70 -9.72
N ARG A 12 -30.54 30.50 -9.31
CA ARG A 12 -30.72 30.03 -7.93
C ARG A 12 -29.62 30.59 -7.04
N LYS A 13 -30.00 31.10 -5.87
CA LYS A 13 -29.07 31.65 -4.89
C LYS A 13 -29.05 30.74 -3.67
N PHE A 14 -27.87 30.26 -3.33
CA PHE A 14 -27.63 29.48 -2.13
C PHE A 14 -26.79 30.28 -1.14
N LYS A 15 -27.11 30.16 0.14
CA LYS A 15 -26.29 30.74 1.20
C LYS A 15 -25.02 29.90 1.28
N VAL A 16 -23.86 30.51 1.05
CA VAL A 16 -22.59 29.86 1.39
C VAL A 16 -22.51 29.95 2.90
N MET A 17 -22.64 28.82 3.58
CA MET A 17 -22.44 28.72 5.01
C MET A 17 -21.02 28.26 5.24
N GLU A 18 -20.25 29.05 5.98
CA GLU A 18 -19.00 28.58 6.57
C GLU A 18 -19.41 27.89 7.87
N ALA A 19 -19.22 26.58 7.94
CA ALA A 19 -19.62 25.82 9.12
C ALA A 19 -18.70 26.20 10.30
N GLY A 20 -19.28 26.81 11.34
CA GLY A 20 -18.57 27.08 12.58
C GLY A 20 -18.20 25.79 13.34
N PRO A 21 -17.44 25.91 14.45
CA PRO A 21 -16.96 24.75 15.21
C PRO A 21 -18.13 23.84 15.63
N PRO A 22 -18.05 22.50 15.45
CA PRO A 22 -19.12 21.58 15.86
C PRO A 22 -19.51 21.69 17.34
N PRO A 23 -20.73 21.28 17.74
CA PRO A 23 -21.18 21.35 19.14
C PRO A 23 -20.19 20.77 20.15
N ASP A 24 -19.69 19.56 19.92
CA ASP A 24 -18.69 18.91 20.77
C ASP A 24 -17.39 19.72 20.91
N VAL A 25 -16.96 20.42 19.85
CA VAL A 25 -15.75 21.26 19.88
C VAL A 25 -16.00 22.50 20.75
N ARG A 26 -17.19 23.10 20.65
CA ARG A 26 -17.58 24.25 21.47
C ARG A 26 -17.71 23.87 22.94
N GLU A 27 -18.27 22.70 23.21
CA GLU A 27 -18.40 22.13 24.55
C GLU A 27 -17.02 21.85 25.15
N ALA A 28 -16.15 21.13 24.42
CA ALA A 28 -14.77 20.90 24.85
C ALA A 28 -14.02 22.22 25.12
N PHE A 29 -14.14 23.22 24.24
CA PHE A 29 -13.54 24.52 24.50
C PHE A 29 -14.07 25.14 25.81
N LYS A 30 -15.38 25.20 25.98
CA LYS A 30 -16.03 25.78 27.17
C LYS A 30 -15.61 25.06 28.45
N ASP A 31 -15.51 23.74 28.44
CA ASP A 31 -15.17 22.94 29.60
C ASP A 31 -13.71 23.17 30.03
N TYR A 32 -12.78 23.13 29.08
CA TYR A 32 -11.36 23.34 29.37
C TYR A 32 -11.02 24.81 29.67
N THR A 33 -11.78 25.77 29.15
CA THR A 33 -11.64 27.18 29.53
C THR A 33 -12.41 27.57 30.78
N THR A 34 -13.19 26.66 31.37
CA THR A 34 -14.12 26.95 32.48
C THR A 34 -15.08 28.11 32.16
N GLY A 35 -15.53 28.20 30.91
CA GLY A 35 -16.37 29.28 30.41
C GLY A 35 -15.62 30.57 30.00
N GLY A 36 -14.29 30.58 30.07
CA GLY A 36 -13.46 31.68 29.60
C GLY A 36 -13.49 31.87 28.08
N SER A 37 -13.18 33.08 27.63
CA SER A 37 -13.15 33.45 26.20
C SER A 37 -11.91 32.98 25.45
N HIS A 38 -10.85 32.60 26.18
CA HIS A 38 -9.57 32.15 25.63
C HIS A 38 -9.09 30.90 26.35
N MET A 39 -8.48 29.99 25.60
CA MET A 39 -7.79 28.80 26.10
C MET A 39 -6.31 29.10 26.28
N THR A 40 -5.86 29.07 27.52
CA THR A 40 -4.44 29.20 27.88
C THR A 40 -3.67 27.95 27.47
N THR A 41 -2.35 28.05 27.40
CA THR A 41 -1.47 26.91 27.07
C THR A 41 -1.64 25.74 28.03
N GLU A 42 -1.82 26.00 29.33
CA GLU A 42 -2.02 24.94 30.31
C GLU A 42 -3.37 24.23 30.13
N GLN A 43 -4.41 24.99 29.78
CA GLN A 43 -5.73 24.39 29.46
C GLN A 43 -5.66 23.57 28.18
N LEU A 44 -4.94 24.03 27.15
CA LEU A 44 -4.70 23.25 25.94
C LEU A 44 -3.90 21.98 26.27
N ARG A 45 -2.84 22.07 27.06
CA ARG A 45 -2.06 20.90 27.51
C ARG A 45 -2.95 19.84 28.13
N ARG A 46 -3.85 20.23 29.04
CA ARG A 46 -4.83 19.31 29.63
C ARG A 46 -5.74 18.67 28.58
N PHE A 47 -6.26 19.46 27.64
CA PHE A 47 -7.07 18.92 26.53
C PHE A 47 -6.29 17.92 25.66
N LEU A 48 -5.02 18.20 25.36
CA LEU A 48 -4.16 17.30 24.58
C LEU A 48 -3.98 15.95 25.29
N VAL A 49 -3.76 15.96 26.60
CA VAL A 49 -3.60 14.73 27.39
C VAL A 49 -4.92 13.98 27.52
N GLU A 50 -5.98 14.66 27.97
CA GLU A 50 -7.23 14.02 28.37
C GLU A 50 -8.12 13.63 27.18
N VAL A 51 -8.13 14.42 26.08
CA VAL A 51 -9.00 14.18 24.91
C VAL A 51 -8.24 13.67 23.70
N GLN A 52 -7.05 14.20 23.42
CA GLN A 52 -6.26 13.80 22.25
C GLN A 52 -5.37 12.59 22.52
N GLY A 53 -5.14 12.21 23.79
CA GLY A 53 -4.20 11.15 24.15
C GLY A 53 -2.75 11.46 23.75
N ASP A 54 -2.42 12.75 23.64
CA ASP A 54 -1.08 13.25 23.34
C ASP A 54 -0.31 13.55 24.64
N SER A 55 1.01 13.70 24.58
CA SER A 55 1.84 13.96 25.78
C SER A 55 1.61 15.34 26.41
N GLY A 56 1.04 16.29 25.66
CA GLY A 56 0.89 17.69 26.05
C GLY A 56 2.17 18.52 26.02
N ALA A 57 3.32 17.92 25.67
CA ALA A 57 4.61 18.62 25.59
C ALA A 57 4.65 19.68 24.48
N GLU A 58 3.85 19.51 23.44
CA GLU A 58 3.81 20.41 22.29
C GLU A 58 2.83 21.59 22.45
N ALA A 59 2.16 21.73 23.59
CA ALA A 59 1.11 22.73 23.80
C ALA A 59 1.58 24.17 23.52
N GLU A 60 2.71 24.60 24.08
CA GLU A 60 3.30 25.93 23.85
C GLU A 60 3.57 26.15 22.36
N LYS A 61 4.22 25.17 21.73
CA LYS A 61 4.58 25.23 20.32
C LYS A 61 3.34 25.37 19.43
N ILE A 62 2.28 24.63 19.73
CA ILE A 62 1.01 24.71 19.01
C ILE A 62 0.41 26.11 19.16
N VAL A 63 0.31 26.63 20.39
CA VAL A 63 -0.25 27.97 20.62
C VAL A 63 0.53 29.02 19.84
N ASP A 64 1.86 29.01 19.93
CA ASP A 64 2.73 29.96 19.25
C ASP A 64 2.58 29.89 17.72
N GLN A 65 2.54 28.68 17.16
CA GLN A 65 2.38 28.47 15.71
C GLN A 65 1.03 28.98 15.20
N ILE A 66 -0.05 28.72 15.94
CA ILE A 66 -1.41 29.14 15.54
C ILE A 66 -1.55 30.67 15.64
N LEU A 67 -1.06 31.26 16.73
CA LEU A 67 -1.05 32.72 16.89
C LEU A 67 -0.17 33.39 15.83
N HIS A 68 0.97 32.80 15.48
CA HIS A 68 1.83 33.34 14.44
C HIS A 68 1.16 33.29 13.06
N LYS A 69 0.47 32.19 12.74
CA LYS A 69 -0.19 32.00 11.44
C LYS A 69 -1.47 32.83 11.27
N ARG A 70 -2.24 33.06 12.34
CA ARG A 70 -3.54 33.75 12.28
C ARG A 70 -3.48 35.22 12.71
N HIS A 71 -2.54 35.59 13.57
CA HIS A 71 -2.52 36.90 14.25
C HIS A 71 -1.14 37.58 14.15
N HIS A 72 -0.62 37.72 12.93
CA HIS A 72 0.70 38.31 12.67
C HIS A 72 0.94 39.66 13.38
N VAL A 73 -0.09 40.50 13.50
CA VAL A 73 0.02 41.86 14.07
C VAL A 73 -0.15 41.89 15.59
N THR A 74 -1.01 41.05 16.16
CA THR A 74 -1.39 41.10 17.60
C THR A 74 -0.80 39.96 18.44
N ARG A 75 0.16 39.20 17.88
CA ARG A 75 0.74 38.02 18.54
C ARG A 75 1.23 38.25 19.97
N PHE A 76 1.85 39.40 20.25
CA PHE A 76 2.43 39.69 21.57
C PHE A 76 1.40 40.16 22.60
N ALA A 77 0.18 40.48 22.16
CA ALA A 77 -0.92 40.89 23.02
C ALA A 77 -1.83 39.72 23.41
N ARG A 78 -1.62 38.52 22.85
CA ARG A 78 -2.46 37.34 23.08
C ARG A 78 -1.67 36.25 23.80
N SER A 79 -2.24 35.73 24.88
CA SER A 79 -1.67 34.63 25.69
C SER A 79 -2.49 33.34 25.62
N GLY A 80 -3.45 33.24 24.70
CA GLY A 80 -4.32 32.07 24.57
C GLY A 80 -5.10 32.05 23.26
N LEU A 81 -5.66 30.88 22.95
CA LEU A 81 -6.41 30.60 21.74
C LEU A 81 -7.88 30.97 21.92
N THR A 82 -8.46 31.70 20.97
CA THR A 82 -9.93 31.83 20.89
C THR A 82 -10.56 30.51 20.46
N LEU A 83 -11.90 30.38 20.55
CA LEU A 83 -12.61 29.21 20.02
C LEU A 83 -12.29 28.95 18.53
N ASP A 84 -12.20 30.02 17.73
CA ASP A 84 -11.88 29.91 16.30
C ASP A 84 -10.43 29.49 16.07
N ASP A 85 -9.49 29.94 16.91
CA ASP A 85 -8.09 29.52 16.85
C ASP A 85 -7.92 28.04 17.26
N PHE A 86 -8.66 27.60 18.28
CA PHE A 86 -8.71 26.21 18.71
C PHE A 86 -9.33 25.30 17.63
N PHE A 87 -10.45 25.71 17.02
CA PHE A 87 -11.05 24.98 15.91
C PHE A 87 -10.12 24.90 14.70
N PHE A 88 -9.44 26.00 14.36
CA PHE A 88 -8.44 26.01 13.30
C PHE A 88 -7.28 25.04 13.57
N TYR A 89 -6.81 24.96 14.82
CA TYR A 89 -5.84 23.95 15.23
C TYR A 89 -6.37 22.53 14.99
N LEU A 90 -7.58 22.22 15.48
CA LEU A 90 -8.18 20.89 15.33
C LEU A 90 -8.35 20.47 13.87
N PHE A 91 -8.64 21.43 12.98
CA PHE A 91 -8.84 21.21 11.55
C PHE A 91 -7.56 21.32 10.71
N SER A 92 -6.40 21.53 11.35
CA SER A 92 -5.10 21.58 10.67
C SER A 92 -4.47 20.19 10.61
N ALA A 93 -4.35 19.62 9.41
CA ALA A 93 -3.71 18.31 9.22
C ALA A 93 -2.21 18.32 9.59
N ASP A 94 -1.53 19.46 9.45
CA ASP A 94 -0.10 19.58 9.76
C ASP A 94 0.17 19.60 11.28
N HIS A 95 -0.70 20.29 12.04
CA HIS A 95 -0.52 20.47 13.49
C HIS A 95 -1.29 19.44 14.31
N ASN A 96 -2.34 18.84 13.73
CA ASN A 96 -3.18 17.85 14.35
C ASN A 96 -3.39 16.62 13.43
N PRO A 97 -2.30 15.92 13.05
CA PRO A 97 -2.40 14.80 12.10
C PRO A 97 -3.11 13.60 12.75
N VAL A 98 -3.86 12.87 11.92
CA VAL A 98 -4.61 11.67 12.32
C VAL A 98 -3.73 10.45 12.63
N ILE A 99 -2.52 10.39 12.08
CA ILE A 99 -1.53 9.32 12.28
C ILE A 99 -0.14 9.94 12.50
N ASN A 100 0.79 9.19 13.09
CA ASN A 100 2.18 9.63 13.25
C ASN A 100 2.94 9.59 11.91
N ASN A 101 3.87 10.53 11.71
CA ASN A 101 4.71 10.60 10.51
C ASN A 101 6.15 10.09 10.74
N GLN A 102 6.49 9.65 11.95
CA GLN A 102 7.80 9.09 12.28
C GLN A 102 7.78 7.57 12.30
N VAL A 103 8.93 6.97 11.97
CA VAL A 103 9.18 5.54 12.17
C VAL A 103 9.28 5.27 13.67
N HIS A 104 8.53 4.30 14.15
CA HIS A 104 8.45 3.98 15.59
C HIS A 104 8.47 2.49 15.89
N GLN A 105 8.22 1.64 14.90
CA GLN A 105 8.26 0.20 15.06
C GLN A 105 9.71 -0.29 15.18
N ASP A 106 9.90 -1.44 15.81
CA ASP A 106 11.19 -2.13 15.89
C ASP A 106 11.62 -2.56 14.48
N MET A 107 12.73 -2.00 14.00
CA MET A 107 13.28 -2.20 12.67
C MET A 107 14.46 -3.18 12.64
N THR A 108 14.79 -3.84 13.77
CA THR A 108 15.95 -4.73 13.90
C THR A 108 15.60 -6.21 13.74
N LYS A 109 14.33 -6.54 13.47
CA LYS A 109 13.91 -7.92 13.15
C LYS A 109 14.24 -8.31 11.69
N PRO A 110 14.28 -9.60 11.33
CA PRO A 110 14.51 -10.05 9.95
C PRO A 110 13.51 -9.49 8.96
N LEU A 111 13.90 -9.30 7.68
CA LEU A 111 12.99 -8.81 6.63
C LEU A 111 11.67 -9.61 6.51
N SER A 112 11.68 -10.91 6.80
CA SER A 112 10.47 -11.75 6.81
C SER A 112 9.42 -11.29 7.81
N HIS A 113 9.78 -10.47 8.81
CA HIS A 113 8.92 -9.97 9.87
C HIS A 113 8.16 -8.68 9.50
N TYR A 114 8.29 -8.19 8.27
CA TYR A 114 7.63 -6.97 7.82
C TYR A 114 6.79 -7.22 6.57
N PHE A 115 5.63 -6.58 6.51
CA PHE A 115 4.99 -6.28 5.24
C PHE A 115 5.82 -5.23 4.50
N ILE A 116 6.01 -5.43 3.20
CA ILE A 116 6.91 -4.61 2.37
C ILE A 116 6.13 -4.00 1.20
N TYR A 117 6.28 -2.70 1.00
CA TYR A 117 5.54 -2.00 -0.05
C TYR A 117 6.02 -2.41 -1.45
N THR A 118 5.19 -3.16 -2.16
CA THR A 118 5.61 -3.94 -3.33
C THR A 118 4.87 -3.54 -4.60
N GLY A 119 5.62 -3.12 -5.63
CA GLY A 119 5.12 -2.92 -6.99
C GLY A 119 5.13 -4.21 -7.82
N HIS A 120 4.17 -4.33 -8.73
CA HIS A 120 4.10 -5.36 -9.78
C HIS A 120 4.32 -4.69 -11.14
N ASN A 121 5.13 -5.30 -12.00
CA ASN A 121 5.49 -4.79 -13.34
C ASN A 121 5.74 -3.28 -13.32
N SER A 122 6.69 -2.87 -12.47
CA SER A 122 6.86 -1.47 -12.02
C SER A 122 7.27 -0.51 -13.13
N TYR A 123 7.56 -1.03 -14.32
CA TYR A 123 7.93 -0.31 -15.52
C TYR A 123 6.73 0.03 -16.43
N LEU A 124 5.54 -0.56 -16.21
CA LEU A 124 4.37 -0.33 -17.06
C LEU A 124 3.71 1.02 -16.78
N THR A 125 3.37 1.75 -17.86
CA THR A 125 2.67 3.04 -17.77
C THR A 125 1.14 2.88 -17.76
N GLY A 126 0.62 1.73 -18.17
CA GLY A 126 -0.80 1.45 -18.26
C GLY A 126 -1.12 -0.04 -18.17
N ASN A 127 -1.83 -0.56 -19.18
CA ASN A 127 -2.30 -1.94 -19.25
C ASN A 127 -1.18 -2.96 -19.54
N GLN A 128 -1.44 -4.24 -19.33
CA GLN A 128 -0.45 -5.32 -19.47
C GLN A 128 -0.17 -5.74 -20.93
N LEU A 129 -0.93 -5.27 -21.92
CA LEU A 129 -0.89 -5.81 -23.28
C LEU A 129 -0.20 -4.92 -24.30
N ASN A 130 -0.42 -3.61 -24.26
CA ASN A 130 0.03 -2.68 -25.30
C ASN A 130 0.39 -1.28 -24.77
N SER A 131 0.51 -1.11 -23.45
CA SER A 131 1.01 0.15 -22.90
C SER A 131 2.53 0.27 -23.03
N ASP A 132 3.04 1.50 -22.92
CA ASP A 132 4.48 1.74 -22.95
C ASP A 132 5.14 1.34 -21.64
N CYS A 133 6.41 0.93 -21.71
CA CYS A 133 7.28 0.78 -20.55
C CYS A 133 8.13 2.05 -20.37
N SER A 134 8.35 2.47 -19.13
CA SER A 134 9.17 3.63 -18.77
C SER A 134 9.73 3.46 -17.35
N ASP A 135 10.75 4.24 -17.03
CA ASP A 135 11.25 4.44 -15.67
C ASP A 135 10.38 5.40 -14.85
N THR A 136 9.49 6.18 -15.48
CA THR A 136 8.62 7.15 -14.78
C THR A 136 7.71 6.50 -13.71
N PRO A 137 7.04 5.35 -13.97
CA PRO A 137 6.27 4.66 -12.94
C PRO A 137 7.16 4.16 -11.77
N ILE A 138 8.40 3.75 -12.05
CA ILE A 138 9.39 3.37 -11.02
C ILE A 138 9.72 4.58 -10.13
N MET A 139 10.06 5.73 -10.72
CA MET A 139 10.30 6.97 -9.99
C MET A 139 9.10 7.32 -9.10
N LYS A 140 7.87 7.26 -9.64
CA LYS A 140 6.63 7.56 -8.90
C LYS A 140 6.42 6.59 -7.74
N ALA A 141 6.67 5.30 -7.95
CA ALA A 141 6.57 4.27 -6.92
C ALA A 141 7.56 4.54 -5.76
N LEU A 142 8.83 4.81 -6.07
CA LEU A 142 9.85 5.12 -5.07
C LEU A 142 9.54 6.39 -4.29
N LYS A 143 9.07 7.46 -4.95
CA LYS A 143 8.59 8.70 -4.30
C LYS A 143 7.42 8.47 -3.35
N ARG A 144 6.56 7.49 -3.64
CA ARG A 144 5.43 7.08 -2.78
C ARG A 144 5.85 6.17 -1.61
N GLY A 145 7.09 5.73 -1.54
CA GLY A 145 7.58 4.84 -0.48
C GLY A 145 7.62 3.35 -0.86
N VAL A 146 7.31 2.96 -2.10
CA VAL A 146 7.43 1.55 -2.55
C VAL A 146 8.88 1.09 -2.41
N ARG A 147 9.09 -0.11 -1.85
CA ARG A 147 10.40 -0.69 -1.51
C ARG A 147 10.76 -1.90 -2.36
N VAL A 148 9.81 -2.50 -3.07
CA VAL A 148 10.08 -3.59 -4.02
C VAL A 148 9.70 -3.16 -5.44
N ILE A 149 10.67 -3.20 -6.35
CA ILE A 149 10.53 -2.83 -7.76
C ILE A 149 10.77 -4.07 -8.62
N GLU A 150 9.85 -4.35 -9.54
CA GLU A 150 9.94 -5.47 -10.47
C GLU A 150 10.44 -5.03 -11.84
N LEU A 151 11.39 -5.78 -12.41
CA LEU A 151 11.95 -5.59 -13.75
C LEU A 151 12.00 -6.93 -14.50
N ASP A 152 11.37 -6.97 -15.67
CA ASP A 152 11.34 -8.16 -16.53
C ASP A 152 12.36 -8.01 -17.63
N LEU A 153 13.43 -8.79 -17.58
CA LEU A 153 14.61 -8.63 -18.42
C LEU A 153 14.49 -9.48 -19.68
N TRP A 154 14.53 -8.83 -20.84
CA TRP A 154 14.46 -9.50 -22.14
C TRP A 154 15.66 -9.16 -23.03
N PRO A 155 16.21 -10.13 -23.79
CA PRO A 155 17.24 -9.87 -24.79
C PRO A 155 16.73 -8.93 -25.89
N ASN A 156 17.61 -8.05 -26.37
CA ASN A 156 17.42 -7.26 -27.59
C ASN A 156 18.72 -7.24 -28.43
N SER A 157 18.62 -6.83 -29.71
CA SER A 157 19.78 -6.67 -30.61
C SER A 157 20.92 -5.86 -29.99
N ASP A 158 20.58 -4.83 -29.22
CA ASP A 158 21.52 -3.85 -28.66
C ASP A 158 21.80 -4.05 -27.16
N GLY A 159 21.28 -5.12 -26.53
CA GLY A 159 21.53 -5.41 -25.12
C GLY A 159 20.33 -6.01 -24.39
N VAL A 160 19.92 -5.37 -23.29
CA VAL A 160 18.83 -5.84 -22.41
C VAL A 160 17.80 -4.74 -22.23
N HIS A 161 16.54 -5.09 -22.50
CA HIS A 161 15.39 -4.22 -22.29
C HIS A 161 14.50 -4.74 -21.18
N VAL A 162 13.72 -3.84 -20.60
CA VAL A 162 12.64 -4.14 -19.67
C VAL A 162 11.30 -4.02 -20.40
N LYS A 163 10.51 -5.09 -20.39
CA LYS A 163 9.18 -5.13 -21.01
C LYS A 163 8.36 -6.31 -20.50
N HIS A 164 7.04 -6.24 -20.72
CA HIS A 164 6.19 -7.40 -20.48
C HIS A 164 6.30 -8.37 -21.67
N GLY A 165 6.87 -9.54 -21.41
CA GLY A 165 7.17 -10.55 -22.41
C GLY A 165 5.95 -11.00 -23.21
N ARG A 166 6.16 -11.34 -24.50
CA ARG A 166 5.10 -11.87 -25.39
C ARG A 166 3.87 -10.95 -25.54
N THR A 167 4.03 -9.65 -25.30
CA THR A 167 3.00 -8.62 -25.49
C THR A 167 3.46 -7.52 -26.44
N LEU A 168 2.57 -6.56 -26.73
CA LEU A 168 2.83 -5.40 -27.58
C LEU A 168 3.34 -4.18 -26.78
N THR A 169 3.75 -4.36 -25.52
CA THR A 169 4.29 -3.25 -24.73
C THR A 169 5.60 -2.73 -25.31
N THR A 170 5.74 -1.41 -25.44
CA THR A 170 6.97 -0.76 -25.92
C THR A 170 8.07 -0.88 -24.87
N PRO A 171 9.25 -1.43 -25.17
CA PRO A 171 10.31 -1.66 -24.17
C PRO A 171 10.99 -0.37 -23.69
N VAL A 172 11.63 -0.44 -22.52
CA VAL A 172 12.55 0.58 -21.99
C VAL A 172 13.94 -0.02 -21.73
N GLU A 173 15.00 0.76 -21.87
CA GLU A 173 16.37 0.28 -21.58
C GLU A 173 16.54 -0.03 -20.08
N LEU A 174 17.14 -1.19 -19.76
CA LEU A 174 17.43 -1.57 -18.39
C LEU A 174 18.29 -0.52 -17.66
N ARG A 175 19.27 0.05 -18.35
CA ARG A 175 20.18 1.06 -17.78
C ARG A 175 19.43 2.29 -17.27
N THR A 176 18.39 2.70 -17.98
CA THR A 176 17.53 3.83 -17.61
C THR A 176 16.77 3.50 -16.33
N CYS A 177 16.14 2.32 -16.25
CA CYS A 177 15.46 1.88 -15.03
C CYS A 177 16.41 1.81 -13.83
N LEU A 178 17.61 1.22 -13.98
CA LEU A 178 18.58 1.11 -12.89
C LEU A 178 19.08 2.47 -12.39
N ARG A 179 19.33 3.43 -13.29
CA ARG A 179 19.72 4.81 -12.91
C ARG A 179 18.61 5.51 -12.13
N THR A 180 17.37 5.38 -12.57
CA THR A 180 16.22 5.95 -11.87
C THR A 180 16.05 5.30 -10.49
N ILE A 181 16.29 4.00 -10.35
CA ILE A 181 16.32 3.37 -9.02
C ILE A 181 17.46 3.93 -8.16
N ASP A 182 18.66 4.08 -8.71
CA ASP A 182 19.82 4.61 -7.96
C ASP A 182 19.57 6.02 -7.39
N GLU A 183 18.94 6.88 -8.20
CA GLU A 183 18.63 8.27 -7.84
C GLU A 183 17.51 8.36 -6.79
N TYR A 184 16.45 7.56 -6.93
CA TYR A 184 15.23 7.70 -6.13
C TYR A 184 15.07 6.68 -5.00
N ALA A 185 15.92 5.64 -4.92
CA ALA A 185 15.78 4.52 -3.98
C ALA A 185 15.52 4.99 -2.55
N PHE A 186 16.27 5.97 -2.07
CA PHE A 186 16.25 6.39 -0.66
C PHE A 186 15.66 7.78 -0.42
N LEU A 187 14.92 8.32 -1.40
CA LEU A 187 14.34 9.67 -1.30
C LEU A 187 13.23 9.74 -0.24
N SER A 188 12.38 8.72 -0.16
CA SER A 188 11.22 8.67 0.74
C SER A 188 11.49 7.88 2.02
N SER A 189 12.53 7.05 2.05
CA SER A 189 12.82 6.14 3.15
C SER A 189 14.29 5.72 3.13
N PRO A 190 14.98 5.62 4.30
CA PRO A 190 16.36 5.12 4.36
C PRO A 190 16.45 3.59 4.27
N TYR A 191 15.33 2.88 4.39
CA TYR A 191 15.28 1.41 4.41
C TYR A 191 15.50 0.81 3.02
N PRO A 192 15.92 -0.48 2.94
CA PRO A 192 16.37 -1.08 1.69
C PRO A 192 15.35 -1.02 0.55
N VAL A 193 15.87 -1.07 -0.68
CA VAL A 193 15.07 -1.32 -1.89
C VAL A 193 15.42 -2.71 -2.43
N ILE A 194 14.41 -3.52 -2.69
CA ILE A 194 14.54 -4.85 -3.29
C ILE A 194 14.16 -4.75 -4.76
N ILE A 195 15.05 -5.18 -5.65
CA ILE A 195 14.77 -5.31 -7.08
C ILE A 195 14.49 -6.78 -7.37
N THR A 196 13.28 -7.08 -7.84
CA THR A 196 12.92 -8.42 -8.29
C THR A 196 13.14 -8.54 -9.78
N LEU A 197 14.05 -9.40 -10.20
CA LEU A 197 14.37 -9.62 -11.61
C LEU A 197 13.64 -10.87 -12.12
N GLU A 198 12.80 -10.70 -13.14
CA GLU A 198 12.31 -11.80 -13.96
C GLU A 198 13.26 -11.96 -15.16
N ASP A 199 14.10 -12.99 -15.12
CA ASP A 199 15.25 -13.13 -16.00
C ASP A 199 14.97 -14.09 -17.18
N HIS A 200 14.96 -13.54 -18.40
CA HIS A 200 14.86 -14.29 -19.67
C HIS A 200 16.15 -14.23 -20.49
N LEU A 201 17.30 -13.98 -19.85
CA LEU A 201 18.57 -13.70 -20.51
C LEU A 201 19.44 -14.93 -20.72
N THR A 202 20.37 -14.81 -21.67
CA THR A 202 21.48 -15.77 -21.83
C THR A 202 22.59 -15.49 -20.81
N PRO A 203 23.49 -16.45 -20.51
CA PRO A 203 24.59 -16.23 -19.57
C PRO A 203 25.50 -15.04 -19.91
N GLU A 204 25.73 -14.76 -21.20
CA GLU A 204 26.50 -13.58 -21.62
C GLU A 204 25.77 -12.26 -21.29
N LEU A 205 24.45 -12.22 -21.47
CA LEU A 205 23.64 -11.05 -21.12
C LEU A 205 23.51 -10.90 -19.61
N GLN A 206 23.39 -12.01 -18.86
CA GLN A 206 23.42 -12.00 -17.39
C GLN A 206 24.72 -11.39 -16.86
N ALA A 207 25.87 -11.75 -17.44
CA ALA A 207 27.17 -11.15 -17.08
C ALA A 207 27.19 -9.63 -17.33
N LYS A 208 26.63 -9.17 -18.46
CA LYS A 208 26.48 -7.73 -18.74
C LYS A 208 25.55 -7.03 -17.75
N VAL A 209 24.44 -7.67 -17.36
CA VAL A 209 23.54 -7.14 -16.33
C VAL A 209 24.22 -7.06 -14.98
N ALA A 210 24.97 -8.09 -14.58
CA ALA A 210 25.72 -8.09 -13.32
C ALA A 210 26.74 -6.95 -13.27
N GLN A 211 27.46 -6.73 -14.36
CA GLN A 211 28.36 -5.58 -14.52
C GLN A 211 27.60 -4.26 -14.38
N MET A 212 26.49 -4.09 -15.12
CA MET A 212 25.69 -2.87 -15.09
C MET A 212 25.12 -2.54 -13.70
N ILE A 213 24.58 -3.55 -13.00
CA ILE A 213 24.06 -3.40 -11.62
C ILE A 213 25.20 -2.99 -10.67
N THR A 214 26.35 -3.63 -10.79
CA THR A 214 27.53 -3.34 -9.96
C THR A 214 28.06 -1.94 -10.20
N GLU A 215 28.17 -1.51 -11.46
CA GLU A 215 28.65 -0.19 -11.84
C GLU A 215 27.70 0.93 -11.38
N ILE A 216 26.38 0.75 -11.55
CA ILE A 216 25.40 1.78 -11.25
C ILE A 216 25.21 1.93 -9.74
N PHE A 217 24.99 0.84 -9.01
CA PHE A 217 24.68 0.92 -7.58
C PHE A 217 25.93 1.02 -6.71
N GLY A 218 27.08 0.53 -7.18
CA GLY A 218 28.35 0.59 -6.45
C GLY A 218 28.21 0.15 -5.00
N LYS A 219 28.47 1.07 -4.06
CA LYS A 219 28.39 0.79 -2.62
C LYS A 219 26.96 0.60 -2.10
N LYS A 220 25.92 1.05 -2.80
CA LYS A 220 24.53 0.82 -2.40
C LYS A 220 24.13 -0.64 -2.60
N LEU A 221 24.76 -1.38 -3.53
CA LEU A 221 24.46 -2.78 -3.75
C LEU A 221 24.86 -3.61 -2.52
N TYR A 222 23.92 -4.35 -1.96
CA TYR A 222 24.19 -5.36 -0.95
C TYR A 222 24.48 -6.70 -1.61
N ARG A 223 25.48 -7.40 -1.08
CA ARG A 223 25.86 -8.75 -1.45
C ARG A 223 25.95 -9.57 -0.17
N PRO A 224 25.38 -10.78 -0.14
CA PRO A 224 25.48 -11.63 1.04
C PRO A 224 26.94 -12.04 1.27
N GLU A 225 27.36 -12.10 2.55
CA GLU A 225 28.71 -12.57 2.93
C GLU A 225 28.85 -14.10 2.84
N CYS A 226 27.72 -14.82 2.87
CA CYS A 226 27.63 -16.28 2.78
C CYS A 226 26.49 -16.67 1.84
N GLU A 227 26.63 -17.78 1.10
CA GLU A 227 25.61 -18.28 0.17
C GLU A 227 24.31 -18.69 0.88
N CYS A 228 24.38 -19.15 2.14
CA CYS A 228 23.23 -19.58 2.92
C CYS A 228 23.02 -18.64 4.11
N LEU A 229 21.91 -17.89 4.07
CA LEU A 229 21.46 -17.09 5.19
C LEU A 229 20.51 -17.92 6.06
N GLU A 230 20.82 -18.03 7.36
CA GLU A 230 19.93 -18.63 8.35
C GLU A 230 18.67 -17.78 8.52
N ASP A 231 18.84 -16.46 8.60
CA ASP A 231 17.78 -15.46 8.63
C ASP A 231 18.11 -14.29 7.69
N LEU A 232 17.06 -13.61 7.21
CA LEU A 232 17.25 -12.40 6.40
C LEU A 232 17.74 -11.25 7.30
N PRO A 233 18.68 -10.39 6.84
CA PRO A 233 19.09 -9.23 7.61
C PRO A 233 17.91 -8.28 7.89
N SER A 234 18.04 -7.42 8.89
CA SER A 234 16.96 -6.49 9.24
C SER A 234 16.89 -5.30 8.28
N PRO A 235 15.73 -4.60 8.19
CA PRO A 235 15.68 -3.31 7.51
C PRO A 235 16.74 -2.32 8.02
N ASP A 236 17.05 -2.34 9.32
CA ASP A 236 18.04 -1.43 9.92
C ASP A 236 19.47 -1.73 9.46
N ASP A 237 19.87 -3.01 9.42
CA ASP A 237 21.18 -3.46 8.92
C ASP A 237 21.38 -3.10 7.43
N LEU A 238 20.28 -3.03 6.70
CA LEU A 238 20.24 -2.82 5.26
C LEU A 238 19.89 -1.38 4.86
N LYS A 239 19.98 -0.43 5.79
CA LYS A 239 19.77 0.99 5.47
C LYS A 239 20.68 1.43 4.31
N TYR A 240 20.08 2.15 3.37
CA TYR A 240 20.71 2.64 2.14
C TYR A 240 21.28 1.54 1.23
N ARG A 241 20.75 0.31 1.34
CA ARG A 241 21.13 -0.81 0.48
C ARG A 241 20.08 -1.18 -0.56
N ILE A 242 20.55 -1.64 -1.71
CA ILE A 242 19.78 -2.20 -2.81
C ILE A 242 20.07 -3.69 -2.88
N ILE A 243 19.01 -4.49 -2.91
CA ILE A 243 19.07 -5.96 -2.81
C ILE A 243 18.50 -6.56 -4.08
N ILE A 244 19.16 -7.56 -4.65
CA ILE A 244 18.65 -8.29 -5.81
C ILE A 244 17.96 -9.58 -5.36
N SER A 245 16.74 -9.79 -5.87
CA SER A 245 15.99 -11.04 -5.72
C SER A 245 15.63 -11.60 -7.08
N SER A 246 16.10 -12.81 -7.38
CA SER A 246 15.80 -13.48 -8.65
C SER A 246 15.82 -15.00 -8.48
N LYS A 247 15.40 -15.72 -9.52
CA LYS A 247 15.64 -17.15 -9.62
C LYS A 247 17.13 -17.36 -9.92
N PRO A 248 17.81 -18.34 -9.29
CA PRO A 248 19.15 -18.73 -9.72
C PRO A 248 19.17 -19.05 -11.22
N PRO A 249 20.25 -18.71 -11.96
CA PRO A 249 20.38 -19.05 -13.37
C PRO A 249 20.20 -20.56 -13.62
N LYS A 250 19.51 -20.93 -14.71
CA LYS A 250 19.42 -22.33 -15.14
C LYS A 250 20.79 -22.80 -15.63
N GLU A 251 21.26 -23.95 -15.16
CA GLU A 251 22.48 -24.58 -15.68
C GLU A 251 22.26 -25.04 -17.13
N TYR A 252 22.82 -24.29 -18.09
CA TYR A 252 22.85 -24.70 -19.49
C TYR A 252 24.05 -25.61 -19.76
N LYS A 253 23.86 -26.94 -19.76
CA LYS A 253 24.84 -27.85 -20.35
C LYS A 253 24.89 -27.61 -21.87
N LYS A 254 26.09 -27.35 -22.42
CA LYS A 254 26.37 -27.30 -23.87
C LYS A 254 26.11 -28.66 -24.52
N LEU A 255 24.87 -28.95 -24.91
CA LEU A 255 24.56 -30.03 -25.86
C LEU A 255 24.91 -29.56 -27.28
N LYS A 256 26.20 -29.42 -27.57
CA LYS A 256 26.72 -29.37 -28.94
C LYS A 256 27.93 -30.29 -29.08
N ALA A 257 27.67 -31.59 -29.07
CA ALA A 257 28.35 -32.58 -29.92
C ALA A 257 27.66 -33.95 -29.72
N ALA A 258 27.33 -34.61 -30.83
CA ALA A 258 26.76 -35.96 -30.92
C ALA A 258 25.28 -36.15 -30.54
N LYS A 259 24.38 -35.93 -31.51
CA LYS A 259 23.82 -37.04 -32.29
C LYS A 259 22.96 -36.52 -33.45
N SER A 260 23.53 -36.67 -34.63
CA SER A 260 22.82 -36.69 -35.90
C SER A 260 21.78 -37.82 -35.93
N LYS A 261 20.67 -37.56 -36.64
CA LYS A 261 19.68 -38.51 -37.19
C LYS A 261 18.77 -39.24 -36.19
N ARG A 262 17.54 -38.74 -36.06
CA ARG A 262 16.34 -39.44 -36.55
C ARG A 262 15.14 -38.49 -36.61
N SER A 263 14.45 -38.54 -37.74
CA SER A 263 13.25 -37.80 -38.10
C SER A 263 11.99 -38.64 -37.84
N LYS A 264 10.90 -37.92 -37.51
CA LYS A 264 9.44 -38.19 -37.59
C LYS A 264 8.77 -37.85 -36.25
N SER A 265 8.20 -36.66 -36.08
CA SER A 265 6.90 -36.16 -36.60
C SER A 265 5.73 -36.54 -35.69
N GLU A 266 5.46 -35.71 -34.69
CA GLU A 266 4.13 -35.49 -34.14
C GLU A 266 3.92 -33.97 -34.06
N LYS A 267 2.80 -33.52 -34.60
CA LYS A 267 2.36 -32.13 -34.61
C LYS A 267 1.66 -31.88 -33.28
N ASP A 268 2.23 -31.05 -32.42
CA ASP A 268 1.47 -30.42 -31.35
C ASP A 268 0.87 -29.12 -31.85
N SER A 269 -0.46 -29.07 -31.75
CA SER A 269 -1.33 -27.97 -32.08
C SER A 269 -1.61 -27.22 -30.78
N ASP A 270 -0.98 -26.08 -30.58
CA ASP A 270 -1.39 -25.10 -29.56
C ASP A 270 -2.72 -24.48 -30.01
N ASP A 271 -3.84 -24.93 -29.44
CA ASP A 271 -5.14 -24.28 -29.57
C ASP A 271 -5.63 -23.86 -28.17
N ASP A 272 -5.26 -22.64 -27.77
CA ASP A 272 -5.92 -21.90 -26.70
C ASP A 272 -7.29 -21.42 -27.23
N SER A 273 -8.27 -22.32 -27.23
CA SER A 273 -9.65 -22.01 -27.61
C SER A 273 -10.57 -21.88 -26.39
N TRP A 274 -11.34 -20.80 -26.45
CA TRP A 274 -12.21 -20.24 -25.44
C TRP A 274 -13.41 -21.15 -25.12
N GLY A 275 -13.67 -21.34 -23.82
CA GLY A 275 -15.01 -21.56 -23.27
C GLY A 275 -15.55 -22.99 -23.23
N LYS A 276 -15.52 -23.61 -22.03
CA LYS A 276 -16.59 -24.49 -21.51
C LYS A 276 -16.68 -24.40 -19.98
N GLU A 277 -17.92 -24.52 -19.48
CA GLU A 277 -18.32 -24.56 -18.06
C GLU A 277 -17.74 -25.77 -17.32
N PRO A 278 -17.59 -25.72 -15.97
CA PRO A 278 -16.94 -26.78 -15.22
C PRO A 278 -17.92 -27.91 -14.88
N LEU A 279 -17.50 -29.15 -15.17
CA LEU A 279 -18.05 -30.36 -14.57
C LEU A 279 -16.98 -31.04 -13.70
N ASP A 280 -17.43 -31.51 -12.55
CA ASP A 280 -16.67 -32.06 -11.42
C ASP A 280 -15.65 -33.15 -11.79
N ILE A 281 -14.35 -32.84 -11.66
CA ILE A 281 -13.24 -33.82 -11.60
C ILE A 281 -12.16 -33.29 -10.63
N THR A 282 -11.56 -34.21 -9.87
CA THR A 282 -10.84 -34.10 -8.59
C THR A 282 -9.70 -33.05 -8.46
N ASN A 283 -9.58 -32.53 -7.22
CA ASN A 283 -8.98 -31.26 -6.81
C ASN A 283 -7.42 -31.13 -6.83
N ASP A 284 -6.68 -32.22 -7.06
CA ASP A 284 -5.22 -32.22 -6.85
C ASP A 284 -4.37 -32.09 -8.14
N GLN A 285 -4.96 -32.30 -9.33
CA GLN A 285 -4.18 -32.36 -10.59
C GLN A 285 -4.03 -31.01 -11.32
N TYR A 286 -4.81 -29.98 -10.99
CA TYR A 286 -4.72 -28.66 -11.64
C TYR A 286 -3.72 -27.69 -11.00
N ILE A 287 -3.00 -28.11 -9.96
CA ILE A 287 -2.00 -27.25 -9.29
C ILE A 287 -0.59 -27.46 -9.85
N ASP A 288 -0.32 -28.60 -10.51
CA ASP A 288 0.99 -28.88 -11.11
C ASP A 288 1.29 -27.97 -12.33
N ASP A 289 0.26 -27.48 -13.02
CA ASP A 289 0.37 -26.59 -14.19
C ASP A 289 0.59 -25.10 -13.84
N LEU A 290 0.68 -24.75 -12.55
CA LEU A 290 0.86 -23.35 -12.09
C LEU A 290 2.32 -22.94 -11.86
N SER A 291 3.27 -23.82 -12.21
CA SER A 291 4.68 -23.45 -12.34
C SER A 291 5.08 -23.50 -13.81
N SER A 292 5.80 -22.48 -14.30
CA SER A 292 6.45 -22.52 -15.61
C SER A 292 7.12 -23.88 -15.80
N SER A 293 6.69 -24.64 -16.81
CA SER A 293 7.22 -25.94 -17.17
C SER A 293 8.70 -25.84 -17.54
N ASP A 294 9.55 -26.01 -16.54
CA ASP A 294 10.99 -26.16 -16.69
C ASP A 294 11.46 -27.26 -15.71
N THR A 295 11.15 -28.49 -16.12
CA THR A 295 11.61 -29.72 -15.51
C THR A 295 13.03 -30.03 -15.98
N HIS A 296 14.05 -29.74 -15.17
CA HIS A 296 15.33 -30.46 -15.19
C HIS A 296 16.00 -30.45 -13.81
N GLU A 297 16.78 -31.50 -13.57
CA GLU A 297 17.48 -31.89 -12.34
C GLU A 297 18.62 -30.91 -12.01
N GLU A 298 18.72 -30.49 -10.74
CA GLU A 298 19.93 -29.86 -10.20
C GLU A 298 20.95 -30.97 -9.93
N SER A 299 22.04 -31.00 -10.71
CA SER A 299 23.20 -31.82 -10.39
C SER A 299 24.24 -30.95 -9.69
N ASP A 300 24.38 -31.14 -8.39
CA ASP A 300 25.43 -30.55 -7.56
C ASP A 300 26.78 -31.16 -7.99
N GLU A 301 27.60 -30.41 -8.73
CA GLU A 301 29.06 -30.61 -8.83
C GLU A 301 29.78 -29.48 -9.62
N GLY A 302 30.42 -28.56 -8.88
CA GLY A 302 31.78 -28.11 -9.17
C GLY A 302 32.09 -27.17 -10.36
N GLN A 303 31.34 -26.07 -10.57
CA GLN A 303 31.79 -24.96 -11.43
C GLN A 303 31.73 -23.58 -10.77
N GLN A 304 32.64 -22.70 -11.19
CA GLN A 304 32.79 -21.34 -10.68
C GLN A 304 31.51 -20.53 -10.89
N GLU A 305 30.89 -20.17 -9.77
CA GLU A 305 29.65 -19.43 -9.70
C GLU A 305 29.71 -18.10 -10.48
N SER A 306 28.66 -17.81 -11.26
CA SER A 306 28.62 -16.60 -12.09
C SER A 306 28.48 -15.34 -11.24
N GLU A 307 29.10 -14.22 -11.66
CA GLU A 307 28.97 -12.92 -10.98
C GLU A 307 27.51 -12.49 -10.82
N TYR A 308 26.63 -12.88 -11.74
CA TYR A 308 25.19 -12.61 -11.66
C TYR A 308 24.53 -13.35 -10.48
N ASN A 309 24.87 -14.63 -10.25
CA ASN A 309 24.34 -15.39 -9.13
C ASN A 309 24.78 -14.80 -7.79
N ARG A 310 26.03 -14.34 -7.69
CA ARG A 310 26.59 -13.67 -6.50
C ARG A 310 25.89 -12.35 -6.13
N LEU A 311 25.14 -11.73 -7.05
CA LEU A 311 24.34 -10.55 -6.73
C LEU A 311 23.03 -10.92 -6.03
N ILE A 312 22.53 -12.14 -6.24
CA ILE A 312 21.22 -12.56 -5.75
C ILE A 312 21.33 -12.79 -4.24
N THR A 313 20.66 -11.95 -3.46
CA THR A 313 20.59 -12.10 -2.00
C THR A 313 19.38 -12.94 -1.59
N ILE A 314 18.25 -12.77 -2.27
CA ILE A 314 17.01 -13.46 -1.96
C ILE A 314 16.66 -14.38 -3.14
N HIS A 315 17.02 -15.65 -3.01
CA HIS A 315 16.76 -16.66 -4.03
C HIS A 315 15.26 -16.98 -4.11
N ALA A 316 14.71 -16.88 -5.31
CA ALA A 316 13.35 -17.31 -5.60
C ALA A 316 13.32 -18.82 -5.86
N GLY A 317 12.56 -19.55 -5.05
CA GLY A 317 12.32 -20.98 -5.22
C GLY A 317 11.17 -21.27 -6.19
N ASN A 318 11.15 -22.50 -6.70
CA ASN A 318 10.03 -23.04 -7.47
C ASN A 318 9.16 -23.94 -6.57
N ALA A 319 7.88 -24.06 -6.88
CA ALA A 319 6.97 -25.02 -6.24
C ALA A 319 7.10 -26.44 -6.84
N LYS A 320 8.33 -26.89 -7.12
CA LYS A 320 8.58 -28.24 -7.63
C LYS A 320 8.18 -29.26 -6.55
N GLY A 321 7.31 -30.22 -6.90
CA GLY A 321 6.81 -31.23 -5.95
C GLY A 321 5.51 -30.86 -5.23
N GLY A 322 4.79 -29.85 -5.72
CA GLY A 322 3.50 -29.43 -5.18
C GLY A 322 3.59 -28.42 -4.03
N LEU A 323 2.44 -27.83 -3.69
CA LEU A 323 2.37 -26.71 -2.75
C LEU A 323 2.90 -27.04 -1.35
N LYS A 324 2.69 -28.26 -0.86
CA LYS A 324 3.14 -28.69 0.47
C LYS A 324 4.66 -28.69 0.59
N GLU A 325 5.38 -29.15 -0.44
CA GLU A 325 6.85 -29.11 -0.44
C GLU A 325 7.37 -27.67 -0.67
N ALA A 326 6.65 -26.88 -1.46
CA ALA A 326 6.95 -25.46 -1.67
C ALA A 326 6.83 -24.62 -0.37
N LEU A 327 5.91 -24.99 0.53
CA LEU A 327 5.70 -24.31 1.82
C LEU A 327 6.55 -24.88 2.96
N LYS A 328 7.36 -25.91 2.71
CA LYS A 328 8.27 -26.47 3.70
C LYS A 328 9.31 -25.45 4.13
N VAL A 329 9.53 -25.36 5.44
CA VAL A 329 10.52 -24.48 6.05
C VAL A 329 11.80 -25.28 6.30
N GLU A 330 12.89 -24.85 5.71
CA GLU A 330 14.23 -25.40 5.93
C GLU A 330 14.96 -24.58 6.99
N ALA A 331 15.64 -25.24 7.94
CA ALA A 331 16.21 -24.59 9.11
C ALA A 331 17.28 -23.53 8.79
N ASN A 332 18.10 -23.75 7.76
CA ASN A 332 19.26 -22.90 7.44
C ASN A 332 19.20 -22.28 6.04
N LYS A 333 17.99 -22.13 5.49
CA LYS A 333 17.79 -21.63 4.14
C LYS A 333 16.56 -20.76 4.06
N VAL A 334 16.78 -19.45 3.98
CA VAL A 334 15.72 -18.50 3.60
C VAL A 334 15.54 -18.47 2.09
N ARG A 335 14.28 -18.46 1.65
CA ARG A 335 13.94 -18.34 0.23
C ARG A 335 12.71 -17.45 0.04
N ARG A 336 12.48 -17.08 -1.21
CA ARG A 336 11.23 -16.45 -1.64
C ARG A 336 10.38 -17.41 -2.46
N LEU A 337 9.10 -17.55 -2.12
CA LEU A 337 8.10 -18.18 -2.98
C LEU A 337 7.23 -17.10 -3.64
N SER A 338 6.85 -17.29 -4.90
CA SER A 338 5.92 -16.41 -5.61
C SER A 338 4.64 -17.17 -5.98
N LEU A 339 3.47 -16.65 -5.60
CA LEU A 339 2.17 -17.22 -5.95
C LEU A 339 1.29 -16.17 -6.63
N SER A 340 0.49 -16.58 -7.62
CA SER A 340 -0.58 -15.71 -8.13
C SER A 340 -1.69 -15.55 -7.07
N GLU A 341 -2.53 -14.52 -7.20
CA GLU A 341 -3.67 -14.32 -6.27
C GLU A 341 -4.57 -15.56 -6.15
N LEU A 342 -4.78 -16.30 -7.26
CA LEU A 342 -5.61 -17.51 -7.29
C LEU A 342 -4.90 -18.70 -6.62
N ALA A 343 -3.59 -18.81 -6.82
CA ALA A 343 -2.79 -19.85 -6.16
C ALA A 343 -2.74 -19.60 -4.64
N LEU A 344 -2.67 -18.34 -4.21
CA LEU A 344 -2.79 -17.98 -2.79
C LEU A 344 -4.18 -18.36 -2.24
N GLU A 345 -5.27 -18.06 -2.94
CA GLU A 345 -6.62 -18.44 -2.52
C GLU A 345 -6.70 -19.94 -2.24
N LYS A 346 -6.28 -20.77 -3.20
CA LYS A 346 -6.21 -22.23 -3.04
C LYS A 346 -5.31 -22.66 -1.88
N ALA A 347 -4.14 -22.04 -1.75
CA ALA A 347 -3.17 -22.35 -0.69
C ALA A 347 -3.69 -22.03 0.70
N THR A 348 -4.37 -20.89 0.87
CA THR A 348 -4.95 -20.49 2.16
C THR A 348 -6.19 -21.28 2.53
N GLU A 349 -6.90 -21.82 1.53
CA GLU A 349 -8.05 -22.69 1.76
C GLU A 349 -7.64 -24.04 2.35
N HIS A 350 -6.60 -24.68 1.78
CA HIS A 350 -6.20 -26.05 2.11
C HIS A 350 -4.98 -26.13 3.04
N HIS A 351 -4.11 -25.11 3.05
CA HIS A 351 -2.80 -25.10 3.71
C HIS A 351 -2.52 -23.79 4.47
N GLY A 352 -3.55 -23.08 4.94
CA GLY A 352 -3.39 -21.74 5.54
C GLY A 352 -2.38 -21.66 6.70
N THR A 353 -2.32 -22.69 7.54
CA THR A 353 -1.34 -22.77 8.64
C THR A 353 0.09 -22.97 8.13
N ASP A 354 0.29 -23.76 7.08
CA ASP A 354 1.59 -23.97 6.45
C ASP A 354 2.07 -22.68 5.76
N VAL A 355 1.16 -21.91 5.15
CA VAL A 355 1.48 -20.59 4.58
C VAL A 355 1.99 -19.63 5.66
N ILE A 356 1.33 -19.58 6.83
CA ILE A 356 1.77 -18.71 7.93
C ILE A 356 3.12 -19.15 8.47
N LYS A 357 3.32 -20.45 8.71
CA LYS A 357 4.63 -20.98 9.13
C LYS A 357 5.73 -20.66 8.13
N PHE A 358 5.42 -20.77 6.83
CA PHE A 358 6.37 -20.40 5.78
C PHE A 358 6.76 -18.92 5.89
N THR A 359 5.79 -18.01 6.05
CA THR A 359 6.04 -16.56 6.09
C THR A 359 6.66 -16.04 7.38
N GLN A 360 6.76 -16.85 8.44
CA GLN A 360 7.53 -16.49 9.63
C GLN A 360 9.02 -16.37 9.29
N LYS A 361 9.57 -17.34 8.56
CA LYS A 361 11.00 -17.39 8.20
C LYS A 361 11.31 -16.93 6.77
N ASN A 362 10.43 -17.23 5.82
CA ASN A 362 10.64 -17.01 4.38
C ASN A 362 9.81 -15.83 3.87
N ILE A 363 10.09 -15.38 2.63
CA ILE A 363 9.29 -14.35 1.97
C ILE A 363 8.27 -15.00 1.03
N LEU A 364 7.01 -14.61 1.17
CA LEU A 364 5.97 -14.90 0.20
C LEU A 364 5.65 -13.64 -0.61
N ARG A 365 5.82 -13.74 -1.93
CA ARG A 365 5.37 -12.77 -2.92
C ARG A 365 4.05 -13.22 -3.53
N VAL A 366 3.07 -12.31 -3.57
CA VAL A 366 1.76 -12.53 -4.18
C VAL A 366 1.61 -11.54 -5.31
N TYR A 367 1.19 -11.97 -6.50
CA TYR A 367 1.06 -11.10 -7.67
C TYR A 367 -0.30 -11.27 -8.38
N PRO A 368 -0.76 -10.25 -9.14
CA PRO A 368 -2.03 -10.29 -9.85
C PRO A 368 -2.05 -11.42 -10.90
N LYS A 369 -3.21 -12.05 -11.13
CA LYS A 369 -3.35 -13.07 -12.18
C LYS A 369 -3.21 -12.46 -13.59
N GLY A 370 -2.70 -13.25 -14.53
CA GLY A 370 -2.45 -12.82 -15.92
C GLY A 370 -3.67 -12.27 -16.66
N MET A 371 -4.89 -12.70 -16.31
CA MET A 371 -6.14 -12.19 -16.91
C MET A 371 -6.47 -10.74 -16.56
N ARG A 372 -5.74 -10.09 -15.63
CA ARG A 372 -5.92 -8.67 -15.28
C ARG A 372 -5.21 -7.76 -16.29
N PHE A 373 -5.60 -7.87 -17.54
CA PHE A 373 -4.99 -7.13 -18.65
C PHE A 373 -5.10 -5.62 -18.47
N ASP A 374 -6.17 -5.14 -17.84
CA ASP A 374 -6.43 -3.74 -17.48
C ASP A 374 -5.55 -3.20 -16.33
N SER A 375 -4.69 -4.06 -15.76
CA SER A 375 -3.89 -3.75 -14.56
C SER A 375 -4.72 -3.44 -13.31
N SER A 376 -5.92 -4.01 -13.21
CA SER A 376 -6.69 -4.04 -11.96
C SER A 376 -5.92 -4.77 -10.84
N ASN A 377 -6.33 -4.54 -9.59
CA ASN A 377 -5.68 -5.11 -8.41
C ASN A 377 -6.65 -5.98 -7.59
N TYR A 378 -6.12 -7.06 -7.02
CA TYR A 378 -6.82 -7.99 -6.13
C TYR A 378 -6.97 -7.43 -4.71
N LYS A 379 -7.72 -8.09 -3.82
CA LYS A 379 -7.84 -7.63 -2.42
C LYS A 379 -6.59 -8.06 -1.64
N PRO A 380 -5.86 -7.14 -1.00
CA PRO A 380 -4.56 -7.48 -0.39
C PRO A 380 -4.68 -8.24 0.94
N LEU A 381 -5.83 -8.14 1.62
CA LEU A 381 -6.05 -8.64 2.97
C LEU A 381 -5.75 -10.13 3.11
N LEU A 382 -6.07 -10.95 2.09
CA LEU A 382 -5.82 -12.39 2.14
C LEU A 382 -4.33 -12.70 2.32
N GLY A 383 -3.46 -11.97 1.63
CA GLY A 383 -2.01 -12.08 1.76
C GLY A 383 -1.54 -11.68 3.15
N TRP A 384 -1.94 -10.50 3.65
CA TRP A 384 -1.50 -10.02 4.97
C TRP A 384 -2.00 -10.88 6.12
N MET A 385 -3.23 -11.39 6.05
CA MET A 385 -3.77 -12.32 7.05
C MET A 385 -2.96 -13.61 7.16
N HIS A 386 -2.22 -14.00 6.11
CA HIS A 386 -1.34 -15.16 6.10
C HIS A 386 0.15 -14.79 6.13
N GLY A 387 0.46 -13.55 6.52
CA GLY A 387 1.83 -13.07 6.72
C GLY A 387 2.63 -12.78 5.45
N ALA A 388 2.00 -12.78 4.27
CA ALA A 388 2.69 -12.50 3.01
C ALA A 388 3.27 -11.08 3.00
N GLN A 389 4.59 -10.98 2.83
CA GLN A 389 5.34 -9.74 2.93
C GLN A 389 5.25 -8.92 1.66
N MET A 390 5.34 -9.57 0.50
CA MET A 390 5.40 -8.92 -0.81
C MET A 390 4.06 -9.07 -1.55
N VAL A 391 3.05 -8.34 -1.11
CA VAL A 391 1.75 -8.26 -1.80
C VAL A 391 1.87 -7.25 -2.95
N ALA A 392 2.20 -7.73 -4.14
CA ALA A 392 2.58 -6.92 -5.31
C ALA A 392 1.37 -6.36 -6.05
N PHE A 393 1.38 -5.05 -6.33
CA PHE A 393 0.27 -4.31 -6.92
C PHE A 393 0.70 -3.50 -8.14
N ASN A 394 -0.21 -3.41 -9.12
CA ASN A 394 -0.09 -2.50 -10.26
C ASN A 394 -0.28 -1.05 -9.77
N MET A 395 0.81 -0.30 -9.59
CA MET A 395 0.82 1.04 -8.99
C MET A 395 0.32 2.16 -9.93
N GLN A 396 0.29 1.90 -11.23
CA GLN A 396 -0.20 2.80 -12.28
C GLN A 396 -1.72 2.90 -12.32
N GLY A 397 -2.42 1.95 -11.69
CA GLY A 397 -3.88 1.90 -11.63
C GLY A 397 -4.49 2.79 -10.53
N TYR A 398 -5.75 2.53 -10.22
CA TYR A 398 -6.48 3.16 -9.12
C TYR A 398 -7.59 2.24 -8.61
N GLY A 399 -8.21 2.63 -7.49
CA GLY A 399 -9.39 1.96 -6.95
C GLY A 399 -9.19 1.39 -5.55
N ARG A 400 -10.26 0.81 -5.00
CA ARG A 400 -10.37 0.47 -3.57
C ARG A 400 -9.22 -0.41 -3.06
N SER A 401 -8.82 -1.42 -3.84
CA SER A 401 -7.71 -2.30 -3.44
C SER A 401 -6.40 -1.54 -3.31
N LEU A 402 -6.10 -0.63 -4.26
CA LEU A 402 -4.89 0.18 -4.22
C LEU A 402 -4.97 1.24 -3.10
N TRP A 403 -6.17 1.73 -2.77
CA TRP A 403 -6.36 2.61 -1.60
C TRP A 403 -6.06 1.90 -0.29
N LEU A 404 -6.49 0.63 -0.12
CA LEU A 404 -6.08 -0.20 1.02
C LEU A 404 -4.57 -0.34 1.06
N MET A 405 -3.94 -0.50 -0.11
CA MET A 405 -2.49 -0.62 -0.19
C MET A 405 -1.78 0.65 0.27
N HIS A 406 -2.17 1.81 -0.28
CA HIS A 406 -1.66 3.11 0.18
C HIS A 406 -1.93 3.34 1.66
N GLY A 407 -3.11 2.94 2.17
CA GLY A 407 -3.48 3.08 3.57
C GLY A 407 -2.57 2.28 4.51
N MET A 408 -2.34 0.99 4.20
CA MET A 408 -1.47 0.12 4.98
C MET A 408 -0.05 0.71 5.13
N PHE A 409 0.55 1.16 4.03
CA PHE A 409 1.91 1.71 4.04
C PHE A 409 2.02 3.19 4.40
N ARG A 410 0.93 3.81 4.89
CA ARG A 410 1.06 5.05 5.68
C ARG A 410 1.50 4.78 7.11
N ALA A 411 1.37 3.53 7.58
CA ALA A 411 1.87 3.13 8.88
C ALA A 411 3.37 3.32 9.01
N ASN A 412 3.85 3.36 10.26
CA ASN A 412 5.28 3.42 10.57
C ASN A 412 6.02 4.58 9.87
N GLY A 413 5.41 5.77 9.85
CA GLY A 413 5.99 6.95 9.21
C GLY A 413 6.09 6.88 7.68
N GLY A 414 5.35 5.97 7.04
CA GLY A 414 5.34 5.86 5.58
C GLY A 414 6.61 5.26 4.98
N CYS A 415 7.44 4.58 5.77
CA CYS A 415 8.77 4.16 5.36
C CYS A 415 8.80 2.95 4.40
N GLY A 416 7.64 2.37 4.11
CA GLY A 416 7.47 1.23 3.20
C GLY A 416 7.70 -0.15 3.82
N TYR A 417 7.98 -0.21 5.13
CA TYR A 417 8.10 -1.42 5.93
C TYR A 417 7.20 -1.32 7.16
N VAL A 418 6.30 -2.29 7.34
CA VAL A 418 5.37 -2.36 8.47
C VAL A 418 5.57 -3.69 9.15
N LYS A 419 6.00 -3.69 10.42
CA LYS A 419 6.21 -4.89 11.22
C LYS A 419 4.90 -5.67 11.29
N LYS A 420 4.97 -6.97 11.04
CA LYS A 420 3.84 -7.87 11.18
C LYS A 420 3.39 -7.92 12.65
N PRO A 421 2.11 -8.21 12.93
CA PRO A 421 1.68 -8.55 14.27
C PRO A 421 2.44 -9.76 14.83
N ASP A 422 2.66 -9.81 16.15
CA ASP A 422 3.45 -10.86 16.82
C ASP A 422 2.98 -12.28 16.48
N PHE A 423 1.67 -12.48 16.38
CA PHE A 423 1.05 -13.76 16.02
C PHE A 423 1.31 -14.24 14.57
N LEU A 424 1.94 -13.40 13.72
CA LEU A 424 2.41 -13.74 12.36
C LEU A 424 3.95 -13.83 12.25
N MET A 425 4.67 -13.66 13.36
CA MET A 425 6.14 -13.70 13.40
C MET A 425 6.64 -14.94 14.13
N ASP A 426 6.19 -15.17 15.36
CA ASP A 426 6.70 -16.27 16.20
C ASP A 426 5.53 -16.94 16.96
N GLY A 427 5.58 -18.26 17.15
CA GLY A 427 4.65 -18.99 18.04
C GLY A 427 3.53 -19.80 17.37
N GLU A 428 2.46 -20.07 18.12
CA GLU A 428 1.32 -20.87 17.66
C GLU A 428 0.65 -20.27 16.43
N THR A 429 0.27 -21.12 15.49
CA THR A 429 -0.19 -20.68 14.17
C THR A 429 -1.57 -20.02 14.27
N PHE A 430 -1.60 -18.69 14.14
CA PHE A 430 -2.83 -17.92 13.91
C PHE A 430 -3.64 -18.54 12.77
N ASN A 431 -4.95 -18.64 12.92
CA ASN A 431 -5.84 -19.02 11.83
C ASN A 431 -6.85 -17.89 11.60
N PRO A 432 -6.81 -17.18 10.46
CA PRO A 432 -7.71 -16.06 10.18
C PRO A 432 -9.19 -16.46 10.09
N LYS A 433 -9.49 -17.76 9.99
CA LYS A 433 -10.87 -18.28 9.98
C LYS A 433 -11.44 -18.49 11.39
N ASN A 434 -10.61 -18.45 12.44
CA ASN A 434 -11.09 -18.62 13.81
C ASN A 434 -11.87 -17.39 14.28
N ASP A 435 -12.87 -17.60 15.14
CA ASP A 435 -13.56 -16.51 15.82
C ASP A 435 -12.77 -16.09 17.07
N PHE A 436 -12.12 -14.92 17.00
CA PHE A 436 -11.35 -14.34 18.11
C PHE A 436 -12.22 -13.37 18.89
N PRO A 437 -12.17 -13.30 20.23
CA PRO A 437 -12.92 -12.30 20.98
C PRO A 437 -12.56 -10.88 20.55
N VAL A 438 -13.48 -9.94 20.79
CA VAL A 438 -13.22 -8.51 20.55
C VAL A 438 -12.07 -8.06 21.44
N LYS A 439 -10.98 -7.57 20.83
CA LYS A 439 -9.80 -7.05 21.54
C LYS A 439 -9.93 -5.56 21.84
N LYS A 440 -10.56 -4.81 20.94
CA LYS A 440 -10.61 -3.33 21.00
C LYS A 440 -11.89 -2.84 20.36
N THR A 441 -12.51 -1.79 20.88
CA THR A 441 -13.65 -1.13 20.22
C THR A 441 -13.22 0.25 19.73
N LEU A 442 -13.47 0.54 18.45
CA LEU A 442 -13.23 1.86 17.87
C LEU A 442 -14.56 2.58 17.65
N ASN A 443 -14.73 3.72 18.31
CA ASN A 443 -15.80 4.68 18.05
C ASN A 443 -15.27 5.77 17.11
N VAL A 444 -15.98 6.01 16.01
CA VAL A 444 -15.65 7.02 15.00
C VAL A 444 -16.80 8.01 14.89
N LYS A 445 -16.57 9.27 15.27
CA LYS A 445 -17.53 10.35 15.04
C LYS A 445 -17.13 11.19 13.83
N VAL A 446 -18.02 11.31 12.85
CA VAL A 446 -17.84 12.15 11.66
C VAL A 446 -18.52 13.49 11.93
N TYR A 447 -17.74 14.53 12.24
CA TYR A 447 -18.31 15.83 12.55
C TYR A 447 -18.74 16.57 11.30
N MET A 448 -17.78 16.90 10.45
CA MET A 448 -17.98 17.75 9.28
C MET A 448 -16.89 17.56 8.24
N GLY A 449 -17.11 18.09 7.05
CA GLY A 449 -16.11 18.20 5.99
C GLY A 449 -16.07 19.61 5.41
N ASP A 450 -14.94 19.98 4.83
CA ASP A 450 -14.74 21.30 4.21
C ASP A 450 -13.59 21.25 3.19
N GLY A 451 -13.55 22.26 2.31
CA GLY A 451 -12.49 22.54 1.35
C GLY A 451 -12.74 22.09 -0.09
N TRP A 452 -13.90 21.53 -0.39
CA TRP A 452 -14.28 21.17 -1.76
C TRP A 452 -14.47 22.40 -2.65
N ASP A 453 -14.99 23.51 -2.12
CA ASP A 453 -15.21 24.75 -2.88
C ASP A 453 -13.91 25.49 -3.23
N MET A 454 -12.82 25.18 -2.52
CA MET A 454 -11.46 25.66 -2.81
C MET A 454 -10.77 24.84 -3.90
N ASP A 455 -11.00 23.53 -3.95
CA ASP A 455 -10.30 22.61 -4.84
C ASP A 455 -11.08 22.31 -6.14
N PHE A 456 -12.41 22.52 -6.13
CA PHE A 456 -13.29 22.20 -7.25
C PHE A 456 -14.06 23.41 -7.77
N LYS A 457 -14.43 23.36 -9.05
CA LYS A 457 -15.36 24.33 -9.63
C LYS A 457 -16.73 24.15 -8.99
N ARG A 458 -17.49 25.23 -8.84
CA ARG A 458 -18.85 25.19 -8.29
C ARG A 458 -19.79 24.22 -9.01
N THR A 459 -19.60 24.02 -10.31
CA THR A 459 -20.43 23.13 -11.12
C THR A 459 -19.83 21.74 -11.31
N GLN A 460 -18.88 21.35 -10.45
CA GLN A 460 -18.14 20.11 -10.60
C GLN A 460 -19.00 18.88 -10.26
N PHE A 461 -19.82 18.99 -9.22
CA PHE A 461 -20.70 17.93 -8.75
C PHE A 461 -22.10 18.17 -9.33
N ASP A 462 -22.68 19.33 -9.00
CA ASP A 462 -23.98 19.73 -9.52
C ASP A 462 -23.90 20.96 -10.41
N LEU A 463 -24.59 20.93 -11.56
CA LEU A 463 -24.66 22.07 -12.48
C LEU A 463 -25.42 23.26 -11.87
N CYS A 464 -26.35 22.97 -10.96
CA CYS A 464 -27.49 23.81 -10.65
C CYS A 464 -27.70 24.06 -9.14
N SER A 465 -26.91 23.40 -8.32
CA SER A 465 -26.96 23.38 -6.85
C SER A 465 -25.54 23.19 -6.29
N PRO A 466 -25.31 23.48 -5.00
CA PRO A 466 -24.20 22.89 -4.25
C PRO A 466 -24.36 21.36 -4.10
N PRO A 467 -23.30 20.63 -3.71
CA PRO A 467 -23.29 19.17 -3.64
C PRO A 467 -24.08 18.60 -2.46
N ASP A 468 -24.58 17.37 -2.65
CA ASP A 468 -25.30 16.56 -1.68
C ASP A 468 -24.40 15.49 -1.03
N PHE A 469 -23.54 15.89 -0.08
CA PHE A 469 -22.50 15.01 0.44
C PHE A 469 -22.95 14.02 1.53
N TYR A 470 -22.38 12.82 1.47
CA TYR A 470 -22.41 11.84 2.56
C TYR A 470 -21.09 11.07 2.68
N THR A 471 -20.82 10.52 3.86
CA THR A 471 -19.58 9.80 4.16
C THR A 471 -19.84 8.31 4.42
N LYS A 472 -19.10 7.43 3.74
CA LYS A 472 -19.01 5.99 4.01
C LYS A 472 -17.81 5.75 4.94
N VAL A 473 -18.03 5.06 6.05
CA VAL A 473 -16.98 4.67 7.01
C VAL A 473 -16.93 3.15 7.05
N THR A 474 -15.83 2.56 6.59
CA THR A 474 -15.68 1.10 6.40
C THR A 474 -14.44 0.58 7.11
N ILE A 475 -14.59 -0.50 7.88
CA ILE A 475 -13.45 -1.31 8.35
C ILE A 475 -13.19 -2.41 7.32
N ALA A 476 -11.96 -2.46 6.83
CA ALA A 476 -11.43 -3.53 5.99
C ALA A 476 -10.36 -4.28 6.79
N GLY A 477 -10.53 -5.58 7.01
CA GLY A 477 -9.62 -6.37 7.84
C GLY A 477 -9.97 -7.84 7.75
N VAL A 478 -9.79 -8.58 8.84
CA VAL A 478 -10.31 -9.95 8.94
C VAL A 478 -11.84 -9.97 8.75
N PRO A 479 -12.43 -11.06 8.23
CA PRO A 479 -13.87 -11.12 7.97
C PRO A 479 -14.75 -10.74 9.17
N GLY A 480 -14.33 -11.09 10.39
CA GLY A 480 -15.05 -10.77 11.62
C GLY A 480 -15.08 -9.27 11.99
N ASP A 481 -14.19 -8.46 11.43
CA ASP A 481 -14.09 -7.02 11.70
C ASP A 481 -14.70 -6.17 10.56
N ALA A 482 -14.96 -6.78 9.41
CA ALA A 482 -15.41 -6.08 8.22
C ALA A 482 -16.83 -5.50 8.41
N LYS A 483 -16.93 -4.17 8.45
CA LYS A 483 -18.20 -3.46 8.67
C LYS A 483 -18.24 -2.16 7.89
N LYS A 484 -19.41 -1.81 7.33
CA LYS A 484 -19.64 -0.59 6.55
C LYS A 484 -20.78 0.21 7.16
N MET A 485 -20.53 1.48 7.42
CA MET A 485 -21.51 2.47 7.89
C MET A 485 -21.56 3.64 6.90
N LYS A 486 -22.66 4.40 6.91
CA LYS A 486 -22.86 5.58 6.07
C LYS A 486 -23.60 6.64 6.90
N THR A 487 -23.19 7.90 6.77
CA THR A 487 -23.91 9.06 7.32
C THR A 487 -25.16 9.36 6.49
N ARG A 488 -26.07 10.19 7.02
CA ARG A 488 -27.10 10.82 6.21
C ARG A 488 -26.48 11.70 5.11
N VAL A 489 -27.27 11.96 4.08
CA VAL A 489 -26.95 12.96 3.05
C VAL A 489 -27.21 14.35 3.62
N ILE A 490 -26.28 15.28 3.38
CA ILE A 490 -26.47 16.71 3.67
C ILE A 490 -26.60 17.41 2.33
N GLU A 491 -27.82 17.85 2.03
CA GLU A 491 -28.18 18.45 0.75
C GLU A 491 -27.67 19.89 0.61
N ASP A 492 -27.36 20.30 -0.61
CA ASP A 492 -27.05 21.67 -1.03
C ASP A 492 -25.96 22.35 -0.17
N ASN A 493 -24.90 21.64 0.22
CA ASN A 493 -23.90 22.21 1.13
C ASN A 493 -22.44 21.77 0.86
N TRP A 494 -21.58 22.75 0.59
CA TRP A 494 -20.12 22.57 0.45
C TRP A 494 -19.39 22.26 1.76
N THR A 495 -20.00 22.57 2.91
CA THR A 495 -19.44 22.38 4.26
C THR A 495 -20.37 21.50 5.12
N PRO A 496 -20.58 20.22 4.73
CA PRO A 496 -21.54 19.35 5.40
C PRO A 496 -21.17 19.09 6.87
N VAL A 497 -22.16 19.17 7.76
CA VAL A 497 -22.04 18.84 9.19
C VAL A 497 -22.95 17.66 9.50
N TRP A 498 -22.36 16.47 9.69
CA TRP A 498 -23.09 15.23 9.97
C TRP A 498 -23.32 15.04 11.47
N GLY A 499 -22.24 15.06 12.26
CA GLY A 499 -22.28 14.84 13.71
C GLY A 499 -22.64 13.41 14.13
N GLU A 500 -22.46 12.43 13.23
CA GLU A 500 -22.86 11.02 13.45
C GLU A 500 -21.69 10.17 13.98
N GLU A 501 -21.98 9.22 14.86
CA GLU A 501 -21.00 8.33 15.47
C GLU A 501 -21.28 6.86 15.16
N PHE A 502 -20.22 6.10 14.92
CA PHE A 502 -20.27 4.69 14.57
C PHE A 502 -19.32 3.86 15.45
N THR A 503 -19.78 2.69 15.88
CA THR A 503 -19.00 1.76 16.71
C THR A 503 -18.58 0.52 15.94
N PHE A 504 -17.30 0.18 16.06
CA PHE A 504 -16.63 -0.94 15.41
C PHE A 504 -15.92 -1.81 16.45
N PRO A 505 -16.48 -2.96 16.85
CA PRO A 505 -15.74 -3.96 17.60
C PRO A 505 -14.70 -4.63 16.70
N LEU A 506 -13.44 -4.72 17.18
CA LEU A 506 -12.30 -5.24 16.44
C LEU A 506 -11.67 -6.42 17.16
N ARG A 507 -11.58 -7.55 16.46
CA ARG A 507 -10.99 -8.80 16.89
C ARG A 507 -9.51 -8.88 16.52
N VAL A 508 -9.14 -8.32 15.37
CA VAL A 508 -7.74 -8.22 14.91
C VAL A 508 -7.44 -6.79 14.45
N PRO A 509 -7.45 -5.82 15.39
CA PRO A 509 -7.19 -4.40 15.09
C PRO A 509 -5.83 -4.16 14.41
N GLU A 510 -4.85 -5.06 14.60
CA GLU A 510 -3.52 -4.97 14.02
C GLU A 510 -3.51 -5.13 12.48
N LEU A 511 -4.55 -5.74 11.90
CA LEU A 511 -4.73 -5.89 10.45
C LEU A 511 -5.92 -5.08 9.90
N ALA A 512 -6.58 -4.28 10.74
CA ALA A 512 -7.74 -3.49 10.36
C ALA A 512 -7.32 -2.14 9.74
N LEU A 513 -7.95 -1.80 8.61
CA LEU A 513 -7.82 -0.53 7.93
C LEU A 513 -9.17 0.20 7.97
N LEU A 514 -9.16 1.45 8.41
CA LEU A 514 -10.29 2.35 8.33
C LEU A 514 -10.27 3.05 6.96
N ARG A 515 -11.26 2.75 6.12
CA ARG A 515 -11.48 3.41 4.83
C ARG A 515 -12.65 4.37 4.94
N ILE A 516 -12.41 5.62 4.56
CA ILE A 516 -13.41 6.69 4.54
C ILE A 516 -13.56 7.14 3.10
N GLU A 517 -14.80 7.26 2.64
CA GLU A 517 -15.11 7.77 1.31
C GLU A 517 -16.23 8.80 1.40
N VAL A 518 -16.05 9.96 0.77
CA VAL A 518 -17.10 10.96 0.61
C VAL A 518 -17.64 10.84 -0.82
N HIS A 519 -18.95 10.78 -0.92
CA HIS A 519 -19.67 10.71 -2.18
C HIS A 519 -20.70 11.84 -2.19
N GLU A 520 -20.93 12.40 -3.37
CA GLU A 520 -22.06 13.25 -3.66
C GLU A 520 -23.21 12.36 -4.14
N HIS A 521 -24.43 12.64 -3.70
CA HIS A 521 -25.60 11.82 -3.97
C HIS A 521 -26.40 12.35 -5.14
N ASP A 522 -26.34 11.62 -6.26
CA ASP A 522 -27.18 11.90 -7.42
C ASP A 522 -28.42 10.99 -7.39
N ILE A 523 -29.59 11.57 -7.62
CA ILE A 523 -30.88 10.85 -7.69
C ILE A 523 -31.00 10.06 -9.00
N THR A 524 -30.37 10.56 -10.07
CA THR A 524 -30.55 10.11 -11.45
C THR A 524 -29.38 9.32 -12.00
N ASP A 525 -28.16 9.63 -11.57
CA ASP A 525 -26.92 8.96 -11.99
C ASP A 525 -26.22 8.24 -10.83
N SER A 526 -25.05 7.66 -11.10
CA SER A 526 -24.22 7.08 -10.05
C SER A 526 -23.56 8.19 -9.23
N ASP A 527 -23.72 8.13 -7.91
CA ASP A 527 -23.04 9.01 -6.94
C ASP A 527 -21.62 9.43 -7.34
N ASP A 528 -21.38 10.74 -7.36
CA ASP A 528 -20.09 11.30 -7.70
C ASP A 528 -19.07 11.15 -6.57
N PHE A 529 -17.79 11.07 -6.92
CA PHE A 529 -16.72 10.83 -5.96
C PHE A 529 -16.17 12.14 -5.40
N GLY A 530 -16.40 12.38 -4.11
CA GLY A 530 -15.91 13.56 -3.39
C GLY A 530 -14.52 13.39 -2.75
N GLY A 531 -14.07 12.15 -2.52
CA GLY A 531 -12.74 11.88 -1.98
C GLY A 531 -12.66 10.60 -1.16
N GLN A 532 -11.44 10.13 -0.88
CA GLN A 532 -11.22 8.97 -0.01
C GLN A 532 -9.98 9.14 0.85
N THR A 533 -9.94 8.40 1.96
CA THR A 533 -8.70 8.11 2.66
C THR A 533 -8.74 6.70 3.23
N CYS A 534 -7.58 6.10 3.44
CA CYS A 534 -7.45 4.83 4.13
C CYS A 534 -6.33 4.94 5.16
N LEU A 535 -6.60 4.49 6.37
CA LEU A 535 -5.75 4.66 7.54
C LEU A 535 -5.63 3.33 8.30
N PRO A 536 -4.44 2.92 8.75
CA PRO A 536 -4.28 1.76 9.61
C PRO A 536 -4.90 2.05 10.98
N VAL A 537 -5.78 1.17 11.46
CA VAL A 537 -6.46 1.38 12.75
C VAL A 537 -5.47 1.40 13.91
N SER A 538 -4.40 0.61 13.83
CA SER A 538 -3.31 0.60 14.82
C SER A 538 -2.54 1.91 14.91
N GLU A 539 -2.59 2.76 13.89
CA GLU A 539 -1.83 4.02 13.80
C GLU A 539 -2.69 5.26 14.08
N LEU A 540 -4.02 5.08 14.21
CA LEU A 540 -4.94 6.17 14.51
C LEU A 540 -4.64 6.76 15.89
N ARG A 541 -4.44 8.09 15.91
CA ARG A 541 -4.35 8.84 17.15
C ARG A 541 -5.76 9.12 17.69
N PRO A 542 -6.01 8.92 19.00
CA PRO A 542 -7.31 9.20 19.60
C PRO A 542 -7.61 10.71 19.60
N GLY A 543 -8.85 11.07 19.93
CA GLY A 543 -9.33 12.45 20.01
C GLY A 543 -9.84 13.00 18.68
N ILE A 544 -9.94 14.32 18.60
CA ILE A 544 -10.51 15.05 17.46
C ILE A 544 -9.39 15.38 16.48
N ARG A 545 -9.41 14.81 15.27
CA ARG A 545 -8.34 14.88 14.28
C ARG A 545 -8.83 15.40 12.93
N ALA A 546 -7.93 16.10 12.23
CA ALA A 546 -8.12 16.48 10.83
C ALA A 546 -7.73 15.31 9.91
N VAL A 547 -8.59 14.99 8.95
CA VAL A 547 -8.43 13.83 8.07
C VAL A 547 -8.43 14.30 6.61
N PRO A 548 -7.25 14.48 5.98
CA PRO A 548 -7.16 14.84 4.57
C PRO A 548 -7.77 13.78 3.66
N LEU A 549 -8.39 14.24 2.57
CA LEU A 549 -8.93 13.37 1.52
C LEU A 549 -8.05 13.37 0.27
N PHE A 550 -8.18 12.29 -0.49
CA PHE A 550 -7.40 11.98 -1.68
C PHE A 550 -8.33 11.69 -2.85
N ASN A 551 -7.85 11.97 -4.05
CA ASN A 551 -8.56 11.66 -5.27
C ASN A 551 -8.55 10.15 -5.58
N ARG A 552 -9.18 9.76 -6.69
CA ARG A 552 -9.26 8.34 -7.12
C ARG A 552 -7.88 7.70 -7.29
N LYS A 553 -6.86 8.47 -7.71
CA LYS A 553 -5.46 8.01 -7.93
C LYS A 553 -4.62 8.00 -6.65
N GLY A 554 -5.22 8.35 -5.50
CA GLY A 554 -4.53 8.43 -4.22
C GLY A 554 -3.61 9.65 -4.09
N GLU A 555 -3.85 10.71 -4.87
CA GLU A 555 -3.16 11.99 -4.72
C GLU A 555 -3.96 12.88 -3.75
N GLN A 556 -3.28 13.54 -2.81
CA GLN A 556 -3.94 14.33 -1.78
C GLN A 556 -4.59 15.57 -2.40
N TYR A 557 -5.80 15.91 -1.94
CA TYR A 557 -6.37 17.22 -2.20
C TYR A 557 -5.66 18.30 -1.40
N ASN A 558 -5.67 19.53 -1.90
CA ASN A 558 -4.94 20.63 -1.25
C ASN A 558 -5.68 21.10 0.01
N SER A 559 -7.00 21.15 -0.08
CA SER A 559 -7.84 21.80 0.93
C SER A 559 -8.83 20.85 1.58
N VAL A 560 -9.31 19.84 0.83
CA VAL A 560 -10.39 18.93 1.27
C VAL A 560 -9.98 18.05 2.45
N ARG A 561 -10.75 18.13 3.54
CA ARG A 561 -10.54 17.33 4.74
C ARG A 561 -11.83 17.14 5.55
N LEU A 562 -11.81 16.16 6.45
CA LEU A 562 -12.86 15.91 7.44
C LEU A 562 -12.35 16.23 8.85
N LEU A 563 -13.26 16.63 9.74
CA LEU A 563 -13.02 16.63 11.18
C LEU A 563 -13.69 15.40 11.77
N MET A 564 -12.92 14.56 12.45
CA MET A 564 -13.41 13.29 12.98
C MET A 564 -12.90 13.07 14.40
N ARG A 565 -13.65 12.35 15.22
CA ARG A 565 -13.18 11.85 16.53
C ARG A 565 -12.91 10.36 16.45
N PHE A 566 -11.77 9.94 16.99
CA PHE A 566 -11.43 8.53 17.18
C PHE A 566 -11.32 8.25 18.67
N GLN A 567 -12.10 7.29 19.17
CA GLN A 567 -12.03 6.87 20.56
C GLN A 567 -11.90 5.35 20.61
N PHE A 568 -10.88 4.91 21.33
CA PHE A 568 -10.67 3.50 21.62
C PHE A 568 -11.22 3.18 23.01
N VAL A 569 -12.05 2.14 23.09
CA VAL A 569 -12.68 1.64 24.32
C VAL A 569 -12.19 0.22 24.60
#